data_AF-A0A941P1L7-F1
#
_entry.id   AF-A0A941P1L7-F1
#
_cell.length_a   1.000
_cell.length_b   1.000
_cell.length_c   1.000
_cell.angle_alpha   90.00
_cell.angle_beta   90.00
_cell.angle_gamma   90.00
#
_symmetry.space_group_name_H-M   'P 1'
#
loop_
_entity.id
_entity.type
_entity.pdbx_description
1 polymer ?
#
loop_
_entity_poly.entity_id
_entity_poly.type
_entity_poly.pdbx_seq_one_letter_code
_entity_poly.pdbx_strand_id
1 'polypeptide(L)'
;MRYPLPYAFARSHQLLLEDDGREQTLWHADRPDPGAWSEVMRKHTVQALQRTDAAALAQRISAAYAQGESSAATVVSEVEGDADLSRMMQELPAIEDLLETSDDAPIIRMLNALLTQAARDNASDIHIEPYERHSSVRFRIDGTLRE
;
A
#
# COMPACT_ATOMS: atom_id res chain seq x y z
N MET A 1 -17.13 9.49 3.85
CA MET A 1 -15.95 10.39 3.75
C MET A 1 -15.10 9.91 2.59
N ARG A 2 -14.53 10.85 1.83
CA ARG A 2 -13.56 10.58 0.76
C ARG A 2 -12.20 11.12 1.21
N TYR A 3 -11.14 10.50 0.70
CA TYR A 3 -9.76 10.88 1.01
C TYR A 3 -9.03 11.12 -0.33
N PRO A 4 -8.97 12.37 -0.82
CA PRO A 4 -8.52 12.66 -2.19
C PRO A 4 -7.01 12.57 -2.41
N LEU A 5 -6.21 12.52 -1.34
CA LEU A 5 -4.76 12.39 -1.46
C LEU A 5 -4.36 10.92 -1.64
N PRO A 6 -3.35 10.61 -2.47
CA PRO A 6 -2.74 9.29 -2.45
C PRO A 6 -2.18 8.97 -1.07
N TYR A 7 -2.37 7.75 -0.58
CA TYR A 7 -1.88 7.36 0.75
C TYR A 7 -0.39 7.64 0.94
N ALA A 8 0.45 7.24 -0.02
CA ALA A 8 1.90 7.44 0.07
C ALA A 8 2.26 8.93 0.27
N PHE A 9 1.58 9.83 -0.45
CA PHE A 9 1.74 11.27 -0.28
C PHE A 9 1.28 11.73 1.10
N ALA A 10 0.11 11.27 1.55
CA ALA A 10 -0.45 11.59 2.86
C ALA A 10 0.46 11.17 4.02
N ARG A 11 1.01 9.94 3.96
CA ARG A 11 1.93 9.38 4.95
C ARG A 11 3.28 10.09 4.94
N SER A 12 3.93 10.22 3.79
CA SER A 12 5.28 10.82 3.68
C SER A 12 5.32 12.28 4.11
N HIS A 13 4.26 13.04 3.84
CA HIS A 13 4.19 14.46 4.17
C HIS A 13 3.38 14.78 5.43
N GLN A 14 2.81 13.76 6.08
CA GLN A 14 1.94 13.91 7.25
C GLN A 14 0.81 14.92 7.00
N LEU A 15 0.06 14.69 5.93
CA LEU A 15 -1.08 15.51 5.50
C LEU A 15 -2.27 14.59 5.18
N LEU A 16 -3.44 14.88 5.73
CA LEU A 16 -4.67 14.14 5.42
C LEU A 16 -5.74 15.11 4.97
N LEU A 17 -6.26 14.93 3.75
CA LEU A 17 -7.43 15.67 3.27
C LEU A 17 -8.67 14.81 3.45
N GLU A 18 -9.57 15.24 4.33
CA GLU A 18 -10.88 14.62 4.51
C GLU A 18 -11.92 15.42 3.73
N ASP A 19 -12.70 14.75 2.89
CA ASP A 19 -13.81 15.34 2.15
C ASP A 19 -15.11 14.66 2.59
N ASP A 20 -15.97 15.40 3.27
CA ASP A 20 -17.28 14.91 3.73
C ASP A 20 -18.41 15.13 2.69
N GLY A 21 -18.06 15.69 1.52
CA GLY A 21 -18.97 16.08 0.46
C GLY A 21 -19.50 17.52 0.56
N ARG A 22 -19.20 18.24 1.66
CA ARG A 22 -19.55 19.65 1.88
C ARG A 22 -18.31 20.51 2.11
N GLU A 23 -17.37 20.01 2.89
CA GLU A 23 -16.09 20.65 3.15
C GLU A 23 -14.93 19.66 3.02
N GLN A 24 -13.79 20.20 2.63
CA GLN A 24 -12.48 19.58 2.61
C GLN A 24 -11.66 20.14 3.76
N THR A 25 -11.44 19.30 4.77
CA THR A 25 -10.62 19.61 5.94
C THR A 25 -9.24 19.01 5.73
N LEU A 26 -8.20 19.86 5.68
CA LEU A 26 -6.82 19.41 5.66
C LEU A 26 -6.28 19.34 7.09
N TRP A 27 -5.97 18.12 7.49
CA TRP A 27 -5.29 17.80 8.73
C TRP A 27 -3.78 17.78 8.51
N HIS A 28 -3.06 18.38 9.44
CA HIS A 28 -1.60 18.38 9.42
C HIS A 28 -1.02 18.28 10.84
N ALA A 29 0.20 17.75 10.91
CA ALA A 29 1.04 17.86 12.09
C ALA A 29 1.88 19.15 12.01
N ASP A 30 2.50 19.52 13.14
CA ASP A 30 3.52 20.57 13.30
C ASP A 30 3.62 21.62 12.17
N ARG A 31 4.79 21.72 11.53
CA ARG A 31 5.02 22.52 10.32
C ARG A 31 5.13 21.59 9.12
N PRO A 32 4.13 21.58 8.23
CA PRO A 32 4.20 20.76 7.02
C PRO A 32 5.27 21.26 6.07
N ASP A 33 5.79 20.35 5.25
CA ASP A 33 6.71 20.71 4.16
C ASP A 33 6.07 21.76 3.24
N PRO A 34 6.74 22.90 2.98
CA PRO A 34 6.16 23.97 2.17
C PRO A 34 5.80 23.55 0.73
N GLY A 35 6.55 22.61 0.14
CA GLY A 35 6.30 22.10 -1.20
C GLY A 35 5.04 21.24 -1.26
N ALA A 36 4.94 20.25 -0.37
CA ALA A 36 3.78 19.39 -0.25
C ALA A 36 2.52 20.18 0.10
N TRP A 37 2.64 21.14 1.03
CA TRP A 37 1.55 22.05 1.39
C TRP A 37 1.05 22.85 0.18
N SER A 38 1.97 23.45 -0.58
CA SER A 38 1.64 24.21 -1.79
C SER A 38 0.94 23.35 -2.83
N GLU A 39 1.38 22.10 -3.02
CA GLU A 39 0.77 21.19 -3.98
C GLU A 39 -0.66 20.80 -3.59
N VAL A 40 -0.92 20.57 -2.30
CA VAL A 40 -2.29 20.31 -1.80
C VAL A 40 -3.17 21.55 -1.99
N MET A 41 -2.70 22.73 -1.60
CA MET A 41 -3.44 23.99 -1.74
C MET A 41 -3.69 24.38 -3.21
N ARG A 42 -2.81 23.97 -4.12
CA ARG A 42 -2.94 24.22 -5.57
C ARG A 42 -3.97 23.31 -6.22
N LYS A 43 -4.06 22.05 -5.78
CA LYS A 43 -4.91 21.01 -6.41
C LYS A 43 -6.29 20.89 -5.77
N HIS A 44 -6.42 21.23 -4.49
CA HIS A 44 -7.62 21.01 -3.70
C HIS A 44 -8.14 22.32 -3.11
N THR A 45 -9.46 22.41 -2.95
CA THR A 45 -10.09 23.57 -2.31
C THR A 45 -10.26 23.27 -0.83
N VAL A 46 -9.21 23.50 -0.05
CA VAL A 46 -9.24 23.31 1.40
C VAL A 46 -10.06 24.42 2.05
N GLN A 47 -11.19 24.09 2.68
CA GLN A 47 -12.00 25.06 3.43
C GLN A 47 -11.60 25.15 4.90
N ALA A 48 -11.08 24.07 5.47
CA ALA A 48 -10.72 24.02 6.88
C ALA A 48 -9.32 23.44 7.11
N LEU A 49 -8.62 23.99 8.09
CA LEU A 49 -7.28 23.55 8.51
C LEU A 49 -7.34 23.10 9.97
N GLN A 50 -6.90 21.87 10.22
CA GLN A 50 -6.90 21.32 11.57
C GLN A 50 -5.53 20.74 11.93
N ARG A 51 -4.97 21.23 13.03
CA ARG A 51 -3.69 20.75 13.56
C ARG A 51 -3.95 19.68 14.62
N THR A 52 -3.21 18.58 14.52
CA THR A 52 -3.17 17.53 15.55
C THR A 52 -1.71 17.11 15.79
N ASP A 53 -1.46 16.31 16.82
CA ASP A 53 -0.13 15.73 17.03
C ASP A 53 0.20 14.67 15.96
N ALA A 54 1.50 14.45 15.72
CA ALA A 54 1.97 13.57 14.67
C ALA A 54 1.51 12.12 14.85
N ALA A 55 1.41 11.62 16.10
CA ALA A 55 1.00 10.25 16.37
C ALA A 55 -0.50 10.07 16.07
N ALA A 56 -1.35 10.98 16.53
CA ALA A 56 -2.77 10.98 16.22
C ALA A 56 -3.03 11.16 14.72
N LEU A 57 -2.26 11.99 14.02
CA LEU A 57 -2.39 12.14 12.58
C LEU A 57 -2.04 10.85 11.84
N ALA A 58 -0.94 10.18 12.23
CA ALA A 58 -0.55 8.90 11.64
C ALA A 58 -1.64 7.84 11.83
N GLN A 59 -2.23 7.75 13.03
CA GLN A 59 -3.35 6.86 13.30
C GLN A 59 -4.58 7.21 12.47
N ARG A 60 -4.89 8.51 12.32
CA ARG A 60 -6.03 8.98 11.53
C ARG A 60 -5.86 8.70 10.03
N ILE A 61 -4.65 8.90 9.50
CA ILE A 61 -4.30 8.51 8.12
C ILE A 61 -4.52 7.00 7.96
N SER A 62 -3.96 6.17 8.83
CA SER A 62 -4.15 4.72 8.75
C SER A 62 -5.63 4.31 8.77
N ALA A 63 -6.44 4.86 9.67
CA ALA A 63 -7.86 4.56 9.77
C ALA A 63 -8.67 5.02 8.54
N ALA A 64 -8.31 6.17 7.95
CA ALA A 64 -8.98 6.72 6.77
C ALA A 64 -8.85 5.79 5.55
N TYR A 65 -7.65 5.26 5.30
CA TYR A 65 -7.40 4.43 4.12
C TYR A 65 -7.71 2.93 4.35
N ALA A 66 -7.80 2.48 5.61
CA ALA A 66 -8.20 1.10 5.94
C ALA A 66 -9.61 0.71 5.44
N GLN A 67 -10.53 1.66 5.24
CA GLN A 67 -11.90 1.38 4.77
C GLN A 67 -12.06 1.49 3.24
N GLY A 68 -11.04 1.97 2.52
CA GLY A 68 -11.09 2.21 1.06
C GLY A 68 -10.93 0.95 0.20
N GLU A 69 -10.51 -0.18 0.79
CA GLU A 69 -10.31 -1.46 0.09
C GLU A 69 -11.58 -2.01 -0.58
N SER A 70 -12.77 -1.60 -0.15
CA SER A 70 -14.02 -2.02 -0.77
C SER A 70 -14.20 -1.48 -2.20
N SER A 71 -13.56 -0.35 -2.54
CA SER A 71 -13.68 0.24 -3.88
C SER A 71 -12.67 -0.32 -4.90
N ALA A 72 -11.54 -0.85 -4.46
CA ALA A 72 -10.58 -1.54 -5.33
C ALA A 72 -11.06 -2.97 -5.67
N ALA A 73 -11.80 -3.61 -4.74
CA ALA A 73 -12.44 -4.90 -4.97
C ALA A 73 -13.48 -4.90 -6.12
N THR A 74 -14.04 -3.73 -6.46
CA THR A 74 -15.00 -3.61 -7.57
C THR A 74 -14.31 -3.63 -8.94
N VAL A 75 -13.02 -3.29 -9.03
CA VAL A 75 -12.24 -3.38 -10.28
C VAL A 75 -11.68 -4.79 -10.51
N VAL A 76 -11.58 -5.60 -9.45
CA VAL A 76 -11.13 -7.00 -9.50
C VAL A 76 -12.23 -7.96 -9.97
N SER A 77 -13.50 -7.52 -10.01
CA SER A 77 -14.64 -8.39 -10.38
C SER A 77 -14.87 -8.57 -11.89
N GLU A 78 -14.05 -7.98 -12.76
CA GLU A 78 -14.19 -8.10 -14.23
C GLU A 78 -13.16 -9.02 -14.92
N VAL A 79 -12.37 -9.79 -14.16
CA VAL A 79 -11.43 -10.74 -14.77
C VAL A 79 -11.64 -12.13 -14.18
N GLU A 80 -12.51 -12.90 -14.84
CA GLU A 80 -12.75 -14.32 -14.56
C GLU A 80 -11.44 -15.12 -14.72
N GLY A 81 -10.80 -15.48 -13.59
CA GLY A 81 -9.61 -16.35 -13.59
C GLY A 81 -9.03 -16.76 -12.23
N ASP A 82 -9.61 -16.36 -11.09
CA ASP A 82 -8.91 -16.34 -9.79
C ASP A 82 -9.14 -17.53 -8.84
N ALA A 83 -9.40 -18.74 -9.34
CA ALA A 83 -9.58 -19.89 -8.43
C ALA A 83 -8.28 -20.33 -7.72
N ASP A 84 -7.11 -19.81 -8.15
CA ASP A 84 -5.78 -20.30 -7.73
C ASP A 84 -5.06 -19.35 -6.74
N LEU A 85 -5.11 -18.03 -6.97
CA LEU A 85 -4.41 -17.05 -6.11
C LEU A 85 -5.06 -16.94 -4.72
N SER A 86 -6.39 -17.00 -4.69
CA SER A 86 -7.17 -17.00 -3.44
C SER A 86 -6.84 -18.18 -2.52
N ARG A 87 -6.38 -19.33 -3.07
CA ARG A 87 -5.91 -20.48 -2.28
C ARG A 87 -4.49 -20.28 -1.78
N MET A 88 -3.60 -19.74 -2.60
CA MET A 88 -2.22 -19.43 -2.20
C MET A 88 -2.16 -18.39 -1.07
N MET A 89 -3.12 -17.46 -1.02
CA MET A 89 -3.23 -16.47 0.06
C MET A 89 -3.73 -17.06 1.40
N GLN A 90 -4.40 -18.21 1.39
CA GLN A 90 -4.94 -18.85 2.60
C GLN A 90 -3.95 -19.78 3.31
N GLU A 91 -2.86 -20.19 2.64
CA GLU A 91 -1.86 -21.11 3.20
C GLU A 91 -0.65 -20.42 3.86
N LEU A 92 -0.55 -19.08 3.80
CA LEU A 92 0.53 -18.35 4.47
C LEU A 92 0.16 -18.08 5.94
N PRO A 93 1.00 -18.47 6.92
CA PRO A 93 0.76 -18.13 8.32
C PRO A 93 0.73 -16.60 8.47
N ALA A 94 -0.14 -16.08 9.34
CA ALA A 94 -0.23 -14.66 9.64
C ALA A 94 1.15 -14.11 10.04
N ILE A 95 1.79 -13.38 9.13
CA ILE A 95 3.02 -12.64 9.41
C ILE A 95 2.54 -11.30 9.93
N GLU A 96 2.43 -11.21 11.25
CA GLU A 96 1.95 -10.03 12.01
C GLU A 96 2.76 -8.74 11.77
N ASP A 97 3.76 -8.75 10.89
CA ASP A 97 4.61 -7.60 10.55
C ASP A 97 4.55 -7.17 9.07
N LEU A 98 3.79 -7.88 8.21
CA LEU A 98 3.53 -7.47 6.83
C LEU A 98 2.27 -6.59 6.69
N LEU A 99 1.55 -6.36 7.78
CA LEU A 99 0.35 -5.52 7.82
C LEU A 99 0.65 -4.02 7.92
N GLU A 100 1.88 -3.61 8.26
CA GLU A 100 2.31 -2.20 8.20
C GLU A 100 2.61 -1.70 6.76
N THR A 101 2.52 -2.59 5.77
CA THR A 101 2.75 -2.35 4.33
C THR A 101 1.52 -2.70 3.46
N SER A 102 0.32 -2.58 4.04
CA SER A 102 -0.94 -2.85 3.32
C SER A 102 -1.26 -1.84 2.20
N ASP A 103 -0.56 -0.70 2.16
CA ASP A 103 -0.72 0.37 1.15
C ASP A 103 0.20 0.26 -0.07
N ASP A 104 1.04 -0.76 -0.12
CA ASP A 104 1.89 -1.02 -1.27
C ASP A 104 1.05 -1.55 -2.43
N ALA A 105 1.24 -1.01 -3.65
CA ALA A 105 0.58 -1.52 -4.85
C ALA A 105 0.77 -3.05 -4.98
N PRO A 106 -0.14 -3.81 -5.62
CA PRO A 106 -0.08 -5.27 -5.65
C PRO A 106 1.28 -5.86 -6.04
N ILE A 107 1.97 -5.20 -6.98
CA ILE A 107 3.31 -5.57 -7.44
C ILE A 107 4.36 -5.39 -6.33
N ILE A 108 4.25 -4.33 -5.53
CA ILE A 108 5.17 -4.05 -4.43
C ILE A 108 4.98 -5.09 -3.32
N ARG A 109 3.73 -5.45 -2.98
CA ARG A 109 3.46 -6.54 -2.01
C ARG A 109 3.99 -7.89 -2.48
N MET A 110 3.79 -8.21 -3.77
CA MET A 110 4.35 -9.42 -4.37
C MET A 110 5.88 -9.43 -4.26
N LEU A 111 6.55 -8.32 -4.58
CA LEU A 111 8.00 -8.23 -4.46
C LEU A 111 8.48 -8.38 -3.01
N ASN A 112 7.82 -7.73 -2.06
CA ASN A 112 8.14 -7.84 -0.63
C ASN A 112 7.97 -9.28 -0.13
N ALA A 113 6.91 -9.98 -0.57
CA ALA A 113 6.69 -11.38 -0.25
C ALA A 113 7.82 -12.27 -0.80
N LEU A 114 8.23 -12.08 -2.06
CA LEU A 114 9.34 -12.82 -2.66
C LEU A 114 10.67 -12.59 -1.93
N LEU A 115 10.98 -11.34 -1.59
CA LEU A 115 12.19 -10.99 -0.84
C LEU A 115 12.18 -11.59 0.57
N THR A 116 11.03 -11.54 1.25
CA THR A 116 10.85 -12.12 2.58
C THR A 116 11.04 -13.62 2.55
N GLN A 117 10.46 -14.29 1.55
CA GLN A 117 10.62 -15.73 1.36
C GLN A 117 12.08 -16.10 1.11
N ALA A 118 12.76 -15.39 0.20
CA ALA A 118 14.18 -15.61 -0.08
C ALA A 118 15.06 -15.48 1.17
N ALA A 119 14.80 -14.47 2.00
CA ALA A 119 15.54 -14.26 3.24
C ALA A 119 15.29 -15.39 4.24
N ARG A 120 14.04 -15.85 4.40
CA ARG A 120 13.70 -16.99 5.29
C ARG A 120 14.38 -18.27 4.85
N ASP A 121 14.38 -18.54 3.55
CA ASP A 121 14.95 -19.76 2.99
C ASP A 121 16.47 -19.66 2.78
N ASN A 122 17.09 -18.53 3.17
CA ASN A 122 18.51 -18.24 2.93
C ASN A 122 18.91 -18.42 1.45
N ALA A 123 18.01 -18.05 0.54
CA ALA A 123 18.29 -18.09 -0.88
C ALA A 123 19.34 -17.03 -1.25
N SER A 124 20.35 -17.43 -2.01
CA SER A 124 21.39 -16.53 -2.50
C SER A 124 20.92 -15.69 -3.69
N ASP A 125 19.93 -16.18 -4.45
CA ASP A 125 19.44 -15.54 -5.67
C ASP A 125 17.95 -15.80 -5.86
N ILE A 126 17.27 -14.81 -6.45
CA ILE A 126 15.89 -14.90 -6.89
C ILE A 126 15.90 -14.71 -8.41
N HIS A 127 15.49 -15.74 -9.14
CA HIS A 127 15.37 -15.75 -10.59
C HIS A 127 13.93 -15.49 -10.98
N ILE A 128 13.68 -14.49 -11.82
CA ILE A 128 12.35 -14.19 -12.38
C ILE A 128 12.46 -14.40 -13.90
N GLU A 129 11.77 -15.40 -14.42
CA GLU A 129 11.90 -15.86 -15.80
C GLU A 129 10.57 -15.69 -16.54
N PRO A 130 10.44 -14.61 -17.34
CA PRO A 130 9.28 -14.43 -18.19
C PRO A 130 9.40 -15.34 -19.43
N TYR A 131 8.37 -16.13 -19.66
CA TYR A 131 8.14 -16.93 -20.86
C TYR A 131 7.01 -16.32 -21.68
N GLU A 132 6.80 -16.83 -22.89
CA GLU A 132 5.78 -16.33 -23.82
C GLU A 132 4.35 -16.32 -23.25
N ARG A 133 4.03 -17.29 -22.37
CA ARG A 133 2.67 -17.48 -21.83
C ARG A 133 2.55 -17.50 -20.31
N HIS A 134 3.68 -17.41 -19.59
CA HIS A 134 3.71 -17.43 -18.13
C HIS A 134 5.03 -16.83 -17.62
N SER A 135 5.14 -16.62 -16.32
CA SER A 135 6.41 -16.30 -15.66
C SER A 135 6.63 -17.32 -14.56
N SER A 136 7.87 -17.76 -14.37
CA SER A 136 8.28 -18.59 -13.24
C SER A 136 9.22 -17.79 -12.33
N VAL A 137 9.17 -18.09 -11.03
CA VAL A 137 10.08 -17.54 -10.02
C VAL A 137 10.80 -18.70 -9.36
N ARG A 138 12.13 -18.63 -9.28
CA ARG A 138 12.97 -19.69 -8.70
C ARG A 138 13.97 -19.13 -7.71
N PHE A 139 14.18 -19.82 -6.59
CA PHE A 139 15.14 -19.46 -5.56
C PHE A 139 16.37 -20.36 -5.64
N ARG A 140 17.57 -19.79 -5.58
CA ARG A 140 18.81 -20.57 -5.42
C ARG A 140 19.12 -20.72 -3.94
N ILE A 141 18.92 -21.92 -3.39
CA ILE A 141 19.18 -22.26 -1.99
C ILE A 141 20.31 -23.27 -1.96
N ASP A 142 21.39 -22.95 -1.22
CA ASP A 142 22.59 -23.79 -1.11
C ASP A 142 23.17 -24.24 -2.47
N GLY A 143 23.09 -23.36 -3.48
CA GLY A 143 23.58 -23.62 -4.84
C GLY A 143 22.61 -24.41 -5.74
N THR A 144 21.44 -24.83 -5.24
CA THR A 144 20.41 -25.52 -6.01
C THR A 144 19.21 -24.63 -6.32
N LEU A 145 18.69 -24.69 -7.54
CA LEU A 145 17.48 -23.95 -7.93
C LEU A 145 16.23 -24.71 -7.51
N ARG A 146 15.29 -24.00 -6.86
CA ARG A 146 13.97 -24.48 -6.46
C ARG A 146 12.90 -23.53 -6.97
N GLU A 147 11.75 -24.06 -7.34
CA GLU A 147 10.55 -23.29 -7.73
C GLU A 147 9.63 -23.10 -6.53
#